data_AF-A0A1I0C0A8-F1
#
_entry.id   AF-A0A1I0C0A8-F1
#
_cell.length_a   1.000
_cell.length_b   1.000
_cell.length_c   1.000
_cell.angle_alpha   90.00
_cell.angle_beta   90.00
_cell.angle_gamma   90.00
#
_symmetry.space_group_name_H-M   'P 1'
#
loop_
_entity.id
_entity.type
_entity.pdbx_description
1 polymer ?
#
loop_
_entity_poly.entity_id
_entity_poly.type
_entity_poly.pdbx_seq_one_letter_code
_entity_poly.pdbx_strand_id
1 'polypeptide(L)'
;METKSKNISLKAILIIIAIGIWVIIFQNAGIIPTNQNVRVINSVDAYVSGSVDVDNTVDINIHEINGHRDVFFNNPRRGEKNKYYVLPVSTE
;
A
#
# COMPACT_ATOMS: atom_id res chain seq x y z
N MET A 1 -55.05 31.89 -7.39
CA MET A 1 -54.46 31.04 -8.44
C MET A 1 -54.60 29.60 -7.96
N GLU A 2 -55.55 28.84 -8.50
CA GLU A 2 -55.70 27.42 -8.15
C GLU A 2 -54.56 26.62 -8.77
N THR A 3 -53.68 26.07 -7.95
CA THR A 3 -52.66 25.13 -8.38
C THR A 3 -53.28 23.76 -8.58
N LYS A 4 -53.70 23.49 -9.82
CA LYS A 4 -54.17 22.17 -10.27
C LYS A 4 -53.00 21.18 -10.17
N SER A 5 -52.99 20.30 -9.18
CA SER A 5 -51.99 19.24 -9.07
C SER A 5 -52.16 18.27 -10.25
N LYS A 6 -51.07 18.08 -11.01
CA LYS A 6 -51.05 17.20 -12.18
C LYS A 6 -50.94 15.76 -11.69
N ASN A 7 -51.99 14.97 -11.85
CA ASN A 7 -51.94 13.53 -11.55
C ASN A 7 -50.98 12.86 -12.54
N ILE A 8 -49.83 12.41 -12.05
CA ILE A 8 -48.83 11.70 -12.85
C ILE A 8 -49.39 10.30 -13.17
N SER A 9 -49.42 9.95 -14.45
CA SER A 9 -49.88 8.62 -14.91
C SER A 9 -48.92 7.52 -14.46
N LEU A 10 -49.44 6.33 -14.15
CA LEU A 10 -48.66 5.13 -13.82
C LEU A 10 -47.54 4.85 -14.84
N LYS A 11 -47.82 5.06 -16.13
CA LYS A 11 -46.83 4.89 -17.21
C LYS A 11 -45.62 5.80 -17.02
N ALA A 12 -45.84 7.04 -16.57
CA ALA A 12 -44.77 7.98 -16.32
C ALA A 12 -43.92 7.55 -15.10
N ILE A 13 -44.56 7.02 -14.05
CA ILE A 13 -43.86 6.49 -12.87
C ILE A 13 -42.94 5.31 -13.27
N LEU A 14 -43.45 4.38 -14.08
CA LEU A 14 -42.66 3.22 -14.56
C LEU A 14 -41.45 3.65 -15.40
N ILE A 15 -41.58 4.69 -16.23
CA ILE A 15 -40.46 5.23 -17.01
C ILE A 15 -39.40 5.83 -16.10
N ILE A 16 -39.79 6.61 -15.09
CA ILE A 16 -38.84 7.21 -14.14
C ILE A 16 -38.08 6.13 -13.36
N ILE A 17 -38.78 5.08 -12.92
CA ILE A 17 -38.14 3.93 -12.25
C ILE A 17 -37.13 3.25 -13.18
N ALA A 18 -37.51 2.98 -14.44
CA ALA A 18 -36.62 2.36 -15.41
C ALA A 18 -35.34 3.19 -15.63
N ILE A 19 -35.47 4.52 -15.75
CA ILE A 19 -34.33 5.43 -15.87
C ILE A 19 -33.48 5.40 -14.60
N GLY A 20 -34.09 5.44 -13.41
CA GLY A 20 -33.39 5.38 -12.13
C GLY A 20 -32.55 4.12 -11.96
N ILE A 21 -33.07 2.96 -12.38
CA ILE A 21 -32.34 1.69 -12.36
C ILE A 21 -31.11 1.76 -13.28
N TRP A 22 -31.26 2.27 -14.51
CA TRP A 22 -30.13 2.41 -15.44
C TRP A 22 -29.03 3.33 -14.91
N VAL A 23 -29.40 4.44 -14.24
CA VAL A 23 -28.42 5.34 -13.62
C VAL A 23 -27.61 4.61 -12.55
N ILE A 24 -28.24 3.82 -11.68
CA ILE A 24 -27.54 3.02 -10.65
C ILE A 24 -26.62 1.98 -11.29
N ILE A 25 -27.07 1.30 -12.34
CA ILE A 25 -26.25 0.34 -13.09
C ILE A 25 -24.99 1.02 -13.65
N PHE A 26 -25.13 2.20 -14.27
CA PHE A 26 -23.99 2.92 -14.84
C PHE A 26 -23.04 3.51 -13.79
N GLN A 27 -23.55 3.89 -12.62
CA GLN A 27 -22.71 4.26 -11.48
C GLN A 27 -21.90 3.07 -10.96
N ASN A 28 -22.53 1.89 -10.81
CA ASN A 28 -21.85 0.66 -10.39
C ASN A 28 -20.85 0.13 -11.43
N ALA A 29 -21.13 0.33 -12.72
CA ALA A 29 -20.22 -0.03 -13.81
C ALA A 29 -19.03 0.93 -13.96
N GLY A 30 -18.97 2.00 -13.16
CA GLY A 30 -17.90 3.00 -13.23
C GLY A 30 -17.97 3.94 -14.44
N ILE A 31 -19.09 3.94 -15.18
CA ILE A 31 -19.29 4.83 -16.35
C ILE A 31 -19.68 6.24 -15.89
N ILE A 32 -20.54 6.33 -14.88
CA ILE A 32 -20.90 7.59 -14.22
C ILE A 32 -20.04 7.72 -12.96
N PRO A 33 -19.18 8.74 -12.84
CA PRO A 33 -18.31 8.90 -11.68
C PRO A 33 -19.11 9.20 -10.41
N THR A 34 -18.80 8.50 -9.32
CA THR A 34 -19.42 8.64 -7.98
C THR A 34 -18.42 9.06 -6.90
N ASN A 35 -17.22 9.48 -7.29
CA ASN A 35 -16.15 9.85 -6.37
C ASN A 35 -16.59 10.99 -5.44
N GLN A 36 -16.41 10.80 -4.13
CA GLN A 36 -16.64 11.82 -3.10
C GLN A 36 -15.30 12.29 -2.54
N ASN A 37 -15.17 13.60 -2.34
CA ASN A 37 -14.00 14.14 -1.65
C ASN A 37 -14.22 14.00 -0.13
N VAL A 38 -13.40 13.17 0.51
CA VAL A 38 -13.48 12.91 1.95
C VAL A 38 -12.17 13.26 2.64
N ARG A 39 -12.25 13.73 3.89
CA ARG A 39 -11.08 14.01 4.72
C ARG A 39 -10.97 12.95 5.82
N VAL A 40 -9.82 12.30 5.88
CA VAL A 40 -9.48 11.40 6.99
C VAL A 40 -9.10 12.26 8.19
N ILE A 41 -9.81 12.11 9.32
CA ILE A 41 -9.59 12.91 10.54
C ILE A 41 -8.71 12.20 11.60
N ASN A 42 -8.46 10.91 11.43
CA ASN A 42 -7.76 10.06 12.39
C ASN A 42 -6.51 9.42 11.76
N SER A 43 -5.67 8.83 12.60
CA SER A 43 -4.57 7.98 12.14
C SER A 43 -5.10 6.72 11.46
N VAL A 44 -4.42 6.30 10.39
CA VAL A 44 -4.71 5.07 9.65
C VAL A 44 -3.45 4.23 9.66
N ASP A 45 -3.57 2.97 10.06
CA ASP A 45 -2.49 2.00 9.91
C ASP A 45 -2.37 1.64 8.42
N ALA A 46 -1.19 1.86 7.85
CA ALA A 46 -0.90 1.58 6.45
C ALA A 46 0.16 0.49 6.34
N TYR A 47 -0.06 -0.47 5.44
CA TYR A 47 0.98 -1.40 5.05
C TYR A 47 1.90 -0.71 4.03
N VAL A 48 3.15 -0.46 4.43
CA VAL A 48 4.17 0.14 3.57
C VAL A 48 5.17 -0.94 3.18
N SER A 49 5.32 -1.19 1.88
CA SER A 49 6.35 -2.04 1.31
C SER A 49 7.06 -1.30 0.18
N GLY A 50 8.38 -1.47 0.06
CA GLY A 50 9.18 -0.78 -0.95
C GLY A 50 10.67 -0.87 -0.69
N SER A 51 11.45 -0.35 -1.64
CA SER A 51 12.88 -0.13 -1.48
C SER A 51 13.11 1.24 -0.84
N VAL A 52 14.07 1.31 0.08
CA VAL A 52 14.54 2.55 0.68
C VAL A 52 15.87 2.89 0.04
N ASP A 53 15.97 4.08 -0.53
CA ASP A 53 17.23 4.67 -0.96
C ASP A 53 17.78 5.55 0.18
N VAL A 54 19.08 5.45 0.44
CA VAL A 54 19.74 6.18 1.52
C VAL A 54 20.83 7.03 0.89
N ASP A 55 20.64 8.35 0.96
CA ASP A 55 21.52 9.37 0.40
C ASP A 55 22.66 9.80 1.34
N ASN A 56 22.62 9.33 2.59
CA ASN A 56 23.60 9.63 3.62
C ASN A 56 24.56 8.45 3.86
N THR A 57 25.72 8.74 4.44
CA THR A 57 26.61 7.70 4.96
C THR A 57 26.00 7.06 6.19
N VAL A 58 25.94 5.73 6.22
CA VAL A 58 25.48 4.95 7.37
C VAL A 58 26.67 4.29 8.02
N ASP A 59 26.88 4.57 9.30
CA ASP A 59 27.86 3.85 10.11
C ASP A 59 27.34 2.47 10.45
N ILE A 60 28.14 1.46 10.14
CA ILE A 60 27.82 0.05 10.41
C ILE A 60 28.65 -0.42 11.60
N ASN A 61 27.98 -1.00 12.59
CA ASN A 61 28.68 -1.64 13.71
C ASN A 61 29.27 -3.00 13.29
N ILE A 62 30.53 -2.99 12.85
CA ILE A 62 31.25 -4.19 12.39
C ILE A 62 31.50 -5.18 13.55
N HIS A 63 31.55 -4.71 14.80
CA HIS A 63 31.75 -5.59 15.96
C HIS A 63 30.60 -6.58 16.12
N GLU A 64 29.36 -6.11 15.94
CA GLU A 64 28.15 -6.95 15.98
C GLU A 64 28.20 -8.01 14.88
N ILE A 65 28.58 -7.62 13.65
CA ILE A 65 28.66 -8.53 12.50
C ILE A 65 29.72 -9.62 12.74
N ASN A 66 30.89 -9.26 13.30
CA ASN A 66 31.94 -10.22 13.65
C ASN A 66 31.53 -11.20 14.76
N GLY A 67 30.47 -10.90 15.54
CA GLY A 67 29.91 -11.79 16.55
C GLY A 67 29.08 -12.97 15.99
N HIS A 68 28.68 -12.91 14.72
CA HIS A 68 27.84 -13.92 14.07
C HIS A 68 28.67 -14.99 13.35
N ARG A 69 28.39 -16.27 13.62
CA ARG A 69 29.13 -17.43 13.05
C ARG A 69 28.67 -17.81 11.64
N ASP A 70 27.63 -17.19 11.11
CA ASP A 70 26.93 -17.55 9.87
C ASP A 70 27.03 -16.48 8.76
N VAL A 71 27.57 -15.30 9.07
CA VAL A 71 27.63 -14.15 8.15
C VAL A 71 28.94 -14.05 7.35
N PHE A 72 30.03 -14.66 7.84
CA PHE A 72 31.30 -14.70 7.13
C PHE A 72 31.69 -16.11 6.71
N PHE A 73 32.02 -16.27 5.42
CA PHE A 73 32.27 -17.57 4.81
C PHE A 73 33.60 -18.21 5.26
N ASN A 74 33.54 -19.50 5.59
CA ASN A 74 34.68 -20.40 5.59
C ASN A 74 35.13 -20.65 4.14
N ASN A 75 36.43 -20.58 3.86
CA ASN A 75 37.00 -21.08 2.59
C ASN A 75 37.49 -22.52 2.78
N PRO A 76 36.67 -23.55 2.47
CA PRO A 76 37.04 -24.95 2.68
C PRO A 76 38.23 -25.39 1.83
N ARG A 77 38.59 -24.65 0.76
CA ARG A 77 39.75 -24.95 -0.10
C ARG A 77 41.09 -24.60 0.56
N ARG A 78 41.09 -23.85 1.67
CA ARG A 78 42.30 -23.53 2.46
C ARG A 78 42.55 -24.46 3.64
N GLY A 79 41.70 -25.46 3.87
CA GLY A 79 41.90 -26.49 4.91
C GLY A 79 41.47 -26.10 6.33
N GLU A 80 40.92 -24.90 6.54
CA GLU A 80 40.57 -24.38 7.86
C GLU A 80 39.09 -24.62 8.19
N LYS A 81 38.72 -25.89 8.43
CA LYS A 81 37.32 -26.31 8.61
C LYS A 81 36.56 -25.61 9.76
N ASN A 82 37.26 -24.98 10.70
CA ASN A 82 36.69 -24.34 11.90
C ASN A 82 37.06 -22.84 12.06
N LYS A 83 37.57 -22.17 11.01
CA LYS A 83 37.90 -20.74 11.09
C LYS A 83 36.84 -19.89 10.36
N TYR A 84 36.29 -18.93 11.08
CA TYR A 84 35.44 -17.87 10.55
C TYR A 84 36.32 -16.65 10.29
N TYR A 85 36.26 -16.09 9.08
CA TYR A 85 37.03 -14.89 8.76
C TYR A 85 36.23 -13.66 9.20
N VAL A 86 36.67 -12.99 10.26
CA VAL A 86 36.12 -11.71 10.69
C VAL A 86 36.65 -10.59 9.80
N LEU A 87 35.88 -9.51 9.63
CA LEU A 87 36.42 -8.28 9.02
C LEU A 87 37.54 -7.74 9.93
N PRO A 88 38.72 -7.43 9.38
CA PRO A 88 39.80 -6.85 10.16
C PRO A 88 39.35 -5.49 10.71
N VAL A 89 39.41 -5.33 12.02
CA VAL A 89 39.14 -4.07 12.71
C VAL A 89 40.44 -3.57 13.34
N SER A 90 40.76 -2.29 13.16
CA SER A 90 41.84 -1.64 13.89
C SER A 90 41.34 -1.25 15.26
N THR A 91 42.04 -1.66 16.31
CA THR A 91 41.90 -1.08 17.65
C THR A 91 42.84 0.11 17.73
N GLU A 92 42.31 1.31 17.92
CA GLU A 92 43.11 2.43 18.43
C GLU A 92 43.44 2.23 19.91
#